data_AF-A0A958W9G0-F1
#
_entry.id   AF-A0A958W9G0-F1
#
_cell.length_a   1.000
_cell.length_b   1.000
_cell.length_c   1.000
_cell.angle_alpha   90.00
_cell.angle_beta   90.00
_cell.angle_gamma   90.00
#
_symmetry.space_group_name_H-M   'P 1'
#
loop_
_entity.id
_entity.type
_entity.pdbx_description
1 polymer ?
#
loop_
_entity_poly.entity_id
_entity_poly.type
_entity_poly.pdbx_seq_one_letter_code
_entity_poly.pdbx_strand_id
1 'polypeptide(L)'
;MQKVYWATTYFVMGYAIIIAATVATYQLPVSIRASIGMVVASVVFVDFGYRFFKRICEPGKSLHWKSVVKLMSYWAILNFALDVLLLIILIPFLATGDFNWLFFKQQPYLYWAQFPMFYVFGFVAQSLYNRVQVIVSSQAKQLTE
;
A
#
# COMPACT_ATOMS: atom_id res chain seq x y z
N MET A 1 11.08 -16.62 2.46
CA MET A 1 11.02 -16.08 1.09
C MET A 1 9.60 -15.81 0.60
N GLN A 2 8.65 -16.76 0.69
CA GLN A 2 7.28 -16.59 0.15
C GLN A 2 6.49 -15.36 0.67
N LYS A 3 6.61 -15.01 1.97
CA LYS A 3 5.95 -13.83 2.54
C LYS A 3 6.46 -12.51 1.93
N VAL A 4 7.78 -12.42 1.73
CA VAL A 4 8.40 -11.24 1.11
C VAL A 4 7.94 -11.12 -0.33
N TYR A 5 8.00 -12.21 -1.09
CA TYR A 5 7.52 -12.25 -2.48
C TYR A 5 6.09 -11.69 -2.61
N TRP A 6 5.13 -12.21 -1.84
CA TRP A 6 3.75 -11.71 -1.93
C TRP A 6 3.59 -10.27 -1.45
N ALA A 7 4.33 -9.87 -0.42
CA ALA A 7 4.32 -8.48 0.05
C ALA A 7 4.82 -7.54 -1.05
N THR A 8 5.91 -7.88 -1.73
CA THR A 8 6.46 -7.10 -2.84
C THR A 8 5.50 -7.10 -4.03
N THR A 9 4.95 -8.25 -4.43
CA THR A 9 4.03 -8.36 -5.56
C THR A 9 2.81 -7.46 -5.37
N TYR A 10 2.14 -7.56 -4.22
CA TYR A 10 0.97 -6.70 -3.95
C TYR A 10 1.36 -5.22 -3.90
N PHE A 11 2.51 -4.89 -3.32
CA PHE A 11 2.98 -3.52 -3.29
C PHE A 11 3.21 -2.95 -4.70
N VAL A 12 3.97 -3.66 -5.53
CA VAL A 12 4.31 -3.23 -6.90
C VAL A 12 3.05 -3.12 -7.76
N MET A 13 2.12 -4.08 -7.64
CA MET A 13 0.82 -3.99 -8.32
C MET A 13 0.03 -2.76 -7.87
N GLY A 14 -0.01 -2.49 -6.57
CA GLY A 14 -0.75 -1.34 -6.03
C GLY A 14 -0.16 -0.01 -6.48
N TYR A 15 1.18 0.08 -6.44
CA TYR A 15 1.92 1.24 -6.93
C TYR A 15 1.68 1.47 -8.43
N ALA A 16 1.70 0.42 -9.25
CA ALA A 16 1.40 0.52 -10.68
C ALA A 16 -0.03 1.02 -10.96
N ILE A 17 -1.03 0.58 -10.18
CA ILE A 17 -2.41 1.07 -10.29
C ILE A 17 -2.49 2.56 -9.96
N ILE A 18 -1.76 3.03 -8.94
CA ILE A 18 -1.74 4.45 -8.56
C ILE A 18 -1.09 5.30 -9.66
N ILE A 19 0.01 4.83 -10.26
CA ILE A 19 0.62 5.50 -11.41
C ILE A 19 -0.38 5.57 -12.57
N ALA A 20 -1.00 4.44 -12.93
CA ALA A 20 -1.98 4.40 -14.01
C ALA A 20 -3.16 5.37 -13.78
N ALA A 21 -3.67 5.42 -12.55
CA ALA A 21 -4.71 6.37 -12.17
C ALA A 21 -4.24 7.83 -12.28
N THR A 22 -2.99 8.10 -11.87
CA THR A 22 -2.38 9.44 -11.96
C THR A 22 -2.22 9.88 -13.41
N VAL A 23 -1.79 8.98 -14.29
CA VAL A 23 -1.68 9.23 -15.74
C VAL A 23 -3.06 9.44 -16.37
N ALA A 24 -4.03 8.57 -16.06
CA ALA A 24 -5.39 8.68 -16.58
C ALA A 24 -6.10 9.98 -16.16
N THR A 25 -5.69 10.56 -15.03
CA THR A 25 -6.26 11.81 -14.49
C THR A 25 -5.34 13.01 -14.69
N TYR A 26 -4.29 12.91 -15.53
CA TYR A 26 -3.29 13.97 -15.71
C TYR A 26 -3.90 15.30 -16.17
N GLN A 27 -4.95 15.26 -17.00
CA GLN A 27 -5.64 16.44 -17.52
C GLN A 27 -6.50 17.16 -16.47
N LEU A 28 -6.73 16.56 -15.30
CA LEU A 28 -7.53 17.16 -14.23
C LEU A 28 -6.70 18.15 -13.40
N PRO A 29 -7.35 19.14 -12.76
CA PRO A 29 -6.71 20.01 -11.77
C PRO A 29 -5.96 19.21 -10.70
N VAL A 30 -4.83 19.76 -10.24
CA VAL A 30 -3.92 19.11 -9.28
C VAL A 30 -4.64 18.62 -8.01
N SER A 31 -5.58 19.42 -7.49
CA SER A 31 -6.38 19.07 -6.31
C SER A 31 -7.23 17.83 -6.54
N ILE A 32 -7.94 17.76 -7.68
CA ILE A 32 -8.80 16.63 -8.04
C ILE A 32 -7.96 15.37 -8.26
N ARG A 33 -6.84 15.49 -8.97
CA ARG A 33 -5.90 14.37 -9.18
C ARG A 33 -5.35 13.83 -7.86
N ALA A 34 -4.95 14.71 -6.94
CA ALA A 34 -4.48 14.32 -5.62
C ALA A 34 -5.57 13.60 -4.81
N SER A 35 -6.81 14.10 -4.82
CA SER A 35 -7.94 13.44 -4.17
C SER A 35 -8.21 12.06 -4.75
N ILE A 36 -8.24 11.92 -6.08
CA ILE A 36 -8.42 10.62 -6.74
C ILE A 36 -7.28 9.66 -6.38
N GLY A 37 -6.03 10.13 -6.44
CA GLY A 37 -4.85 9.33 -6.08
C GLY A 37 -4.94 8.79 -4.64
N MET A 38 -5.35 9.64 -3.69
CA MET A 38 -5.53 9.23 -2.29
C MET A 38 -6.65 8.20 -2.11
N VAL A 39 -7.79 8.38 -2.78
CA VAL A 39 -8.91 7.42 -2.72
C VAL A 39 -8.51 6.09 -3.33
N VAL A 40 -7.91 6.11 -4.52
CA VAL A 40 -7.44 4.90 -5.22
C VAL A 40 -6.40 4.17 -4.36
N ALA A 41 -5.40 4.89 -3.83
CA ALA A 41 -4.38 4.30 -2.96
C ALA A 41 -4.99 3.66 -1.71
N SER A 42 -5.96 4.33 -1.08
CA SER A 42 -6.64 3.82 0.11
C SER A 42 -7.36 2.50 -0.17
N VAL A 43 -8.17 2.45 -1.22
CA VAL A 43 -8.93 1.25 -1.59
C VAL A 43 -7.98 0.10 -1.95
N VAL A 44 -6.99 0.39 -2.81
CA VAL A 44 -6.06 -0.62 -3.33
C VAL A 44 -5.19 -1.21 -2.21
N PHE A 45 -4.57 -0.39 -1.37
CA PHE A 45 -3.68 -0.89 -0.32
C PHE A 45 -4.43 -1.53 0.85
N VAL A 46 -5.67 -1.14 1.12
CA VAL A 46 -6.53 -1.89 2.07
C VAL A 46 -6.90 -3.26 1.52
N ASP A 47 -7.37 -3.35 0.26
CA ASP A 47 -7.72 -4.64 -0.36
C ASP A 47 -6.50 -5.56 -0.46
N PHE A 48 -5.36 -5.04 -0.92
CA PHE A 48 -4.15 -5.83 -1.05
C PHE A 48 -3.55 -6.23 0.30
N GLY A 49 -3.62 -5.36 1.31
CA GLY A 49 -3.27 -5.72 2.68
C GLY A 49 -4.14 -6.87 3.19
N TYR A 50 -5.45 -6.79 2.98
CA TYR A 50 -6.40 -7.84 3.34
C TYR A 50 -6.11 -9.16 2.62
N ARG A 51 -5.89 -9.13 1.30
CA ARG A 51 -5.55 -10.33 0.50
C ARG A 51 -4.22 -10.94 0.92
N PHE A 52 -3.23 -10.11 1.26
CA PHE A 52 -1.97 -10.60 1.81
C PHE A 52 -2.19 -11.34 3.13
N PHE A 53 -2.94 -10.76 4.07
CA PHE A 53 -3.25 -11.42 5.34
C PHE A 53 -4.03 -12.72 5.14
N LYS A 54 -5.05 -12.71 4.28
CA LYS A 54 -5.82 -13.92 3.92
C LYS A 54 -4.94 -15.03 3.34
N ARG A 55 -3.90 -14.69 2.57
CA ARG A 55 -3.01 -15.68 1.95
C ARG A 55 -1.95 -16.23 2.90
N ILE A 56 -1.47 -15.42 3.84
CA ILE A 56 -0.33 -15.75 4.69
C ILE A 56 -0.77 -16.29 6.07
N CYS A 57 -1.97 -15.96 6.52
CA CYS A 57 -2.51 -16.41 7.79
C CYS A 57 -3.48 -17.57 7.60
N GLU A 58 -3.47 -18.48 8.58
CA GLU A 58 -4.40 -19.61 8.58
C GLU A 58 -5.82 -19.14 8.94
N PRO A 59 -6.86 -19.78 8.38
CA PRO A 59 -8.24 -19.55 8.80
C PRO A 59 -8.43 -19.75 10.31
N GLY A 60 -9.27 -18.93 10.92
CA GLY A 60 -9.56 -18.94 12.35
C GLY A 60 -8.49 -18.26 13.22
N LYS A 61 -7.33 -17.88 12.69
CA LYS A 61 -6.29 -17.18 13.46
C LYS A 61 -6.40 -15.66 13.33
N SER A 62 -6.50 -14.98 14.47
CA SER A 62 -6.42 -13.51 14.54
C SER A 62 -5.04 -13.00 14.16
N LEU A 63 -4.97 -11.92 13.40
CA LEU A 63 -3.73 -11.25 13.05
C LEU A 63 -3.29 -10.30 14.16
N HIS A 64 -2.03 -10.44 14.60
CA HIS A 64 -1.42 -9.56 15.58
C HIS A 64 -0.88 -8.27 14.94
N TRP A 65 -1.04 -7.13 15.63
CA TRP A 65 -0.62 -5.79 15.17
C TRP A 65 0.86 -5.72 14.74
N LYS A 66 1.75 -6.41 15.46
CA LYS A 66 3.19 -6.47 15.11
C LYS A 66 3.45 -6.97 13.67
N SER A 67 2.61 -7.87 13.15
CA SER A 67 2.74 -8.36 11.76
C SER A 67 2.30 -7.31 10.74
N VAL A 68 1.29 -6.51 11.09
CA VAL A 68 0.81 -5.39 10.27
C VAL A 68 1.87 -4.30 10.19
N VAL A 69 2.42 -3.89 11.32
CA VAL A 69 3.50 -2.89 11.37
C VAL A 69 4.67 -3.31 10.49
N LYS A 70 5.13 -4.55 10.60
CA LYS A 70 6.22 -5.07 9.75
C LYS A 70 5.91 -4.97 8.26
N LEU A 71 4.69 -5.32 7.84
CA LEU A 71 4.28 -5.23 6.44
C LEU A 71 4.21 -3.77 5.97
N MET A 72 3.59 -2.90 6.76
CA MET A 72 3.41 -1.49 6.40
C MET A 72 4.75 -0.74 6.38
N SER A 73 5.65 -1.01 7.33
CA SER A 73 7.01 -0.47 7.30
C SER A 73 7.78 -0.95 6.06
N TYR A 74 7.62 -2.23 5.69
CA TYR A 74 8.23 -2.77 4.47
C TYR A 74 7.70 -2.07 3.21
N TRP A 75 6.39 -1.86 3.10
CA TRP A 75 5.77 -1.13 1.98
C TRP A 75 6.16 0.35 1.96
N ALA A 76 6.25 1.01 3.10
CA ALA A 76 6.74 2.39 3.19
C ALA A 76 8.18 2.52 2.68
N ILE A 77 9.07 1.57 3.04
CA ILE A 77 10.45 1.52 2.54
C ILE A 77 10.48 1.29 1.03
N LEU A 78 9.68 0.34 0.51
CA LEU A 78 9.60 0.11 -0.93
C LEU A 78 9.07 1.34 -1.68
N ASN A 79 8.09 2.04 -1.12
CA ASN A 79 7.56 3.27 -1.71
C ASN A 79 8.63 4.35 -1.81
N PHE A 80 9.36 4.58 -0.71
CA PHE A 80 10.47 5.51 -0.71
C PHE A 80 11.55 5.12 -1.74
N ALA A 81 11.93 3.83 -1.79
CA ALA A 81 12.92 3.34 -2.74
C ALA A 81 12.49 3.52 -4.20
N LEU A 82 11.22 3.26 -4.53
CA LEU A 82 10.68 3.50 -5.86
C LEU A 82 10.63 4.99 -6.20
N ASP A 83 10.23 5.84 -5.26
CA ASP A 83 10.20 7.28 -5.48
C ASP A 83 11.60 7.85 -5.75
N VAL A 84 12.63 7.38 -5.02
CA VAL A 84 14.04 7.69 -5.34
C VAL A 84 14.38 7.21 -6.75
N LEU A 85 14.13 5.94 -7.05
CA LEU A 85 14.52 5.35 -8.32
C LEU A 85 13.84 6.04 -9.51
N LEU A 86 12.55 6.33 -9.41
CA LEU A 86 11.77 6.88 -10.51
C LEU A 86 11.88 8.39 -10.59
N LEU A 87 11.65 9.11 -9.49
CA LEU A 87 11.45 10.55 -9.50
C LEU A 87 12.74 11.35 -9.37
N ILE A 88 13.80 10.74 -8.80
CA ILE A 88 15.11 11.39 -8.64
C ILE A 88 16.08 10.93 -9.71
N ILE A 89 16.10 9.63 -10.01
CA ILE A 89 17.08 9.04 -10.91
C ILE A 89 16.50 8.91 -12.32
N LEU A 90 15.52 8.02 -12.54
CA LEU A 90 15.12 7.60 -13.88
C LEU A 90 14.45 8.71 -14.71
N ILE A 91 13.40 9.34 -14.19
CA ILE A 91 12.66 10.36 -14.95
C ILE A 91 13.54 11.57 -15.27
N PRO A 92 14.28 12.16 -14.31
CA PRO A 92 15.17 13.28 -14.60
C PRO A 92 16.29 12.89 -15.57
N PHE A 93 16.90 11.72 -15.41
CA PHE A 93 17.92 11.22 -16.33
C PHE A 93 17.39 11.08 -17.77
N LEU A 94 16.17 10.60 -17.95
CA LEU A 94 15.53 10.48 -19.27
C LEU A 94 15.11 11.82 -19.89
N ALA A 95 14.78 12.82 -19.07
CA ALA A 95 14.26 14.11 -19.54
C ALA A 95 15.34 15.18 -19.74
N THR A 96 16.30 15.27 -18.84
CA THR A 96 17.28 16.37 -18.78
C THR A 96 18.73 15.88 -18.67
N GLY A 97 18.97 14.60 -18.40
CA GLY A 97 20.32 14.04 -18.21
C GLY A 97 20.92 14.25 -16.81
N ASP A 98 20.22 14.98 -15.94
CA ASP A 98 20.65 15.31 -14.57
C ASP A 98 19.70 14.72 -13.53
N PHE A 99 20.21 14.34 -12.35
CA PHE A 99 19.39 13.82 -11.25
C PHE A 99 18.68 14.92 -10.46
N ASN A 100 17.44 14.68 -10.02
CA ASN A 100 16.65 15.65 -9.25
C ASN A 100 16.81 15.49 -7.73
N TRP A 101 17.99 15.81 -7.21
CA TRP A 101 18.29 15.68 -5.77
C TRP A 101 17.42 16.56 -4.86
N LEU A 102 16.81 17.63 -5.40
CA LEU A 102 15.96 18.55 -4.64
C LEU A 102 14.51 18.08 -4.52
N PHE A 103 14.13 16.99 -5.20
CA PHE A 103 12.77 16.47 -5.25
C PHE A 103 12.12 16.43 -3.86
N PHE A 104 12.75 15.76 -2.89
CA PHE A 104 12.19 15.58 -1.54
C PHE A 104 12.03 16.91 -0.79
N LYS A 105 12.97 17.84 -0.94
CA LYS A 105 12.91 19.14 -0.27
C LYS A 105 11.73 19.98 -0.79
N GLN A 106 11.36 19.78 -2.04
CA GLN A 106 10.29 20.52 -2.72
C GLN A 106 8.92 19.87 -2.59
N GLN A 107 8.83 18.69 -1.97
CA GLN A 107 7.55 17.99 -1.86
C GLN A 107 6.60 18.66 -0.85
N PRO A 108 5.29 18.75 -1.16
CA PRO A 108 4.30 19.24 -0.22
C PRO A 108 4.13 18.29 0.97
N TYR A 109 3.64 18.80 2.10
CA TYR A 109 3.38 17.99 3.29
C TYR A 109 2.50 16.75 3.02
N LEU A 110 1.56 16.86 2.08
CA LEU A 110 0.69 15.75 1.67
C LEU A 110 1.45 14.57 1.07
N TYR A 111 2.59 14.82 0.40
CA TYR A 111 3.46 13.75 -0.09
C TYR A 111 3.98 12.92 1.09
N TRP A 112 4.45 13.56 2.15
CA TRP A 112 4.95 12.86 3.33
C TRP A 112 3.85 12.18 4.14
N ALA A 113 2.61 12.66 4.06
CA ALA A 113 1.47 12.04 4.72
C ALA A 113 1.17 10.62 4.18
N GLN A 114 1.66 10.23 3.00
CA GLN A 114 1.44 8.89 2.46
C GLN A 114 2.09 7.79 3.31
N PHE A 115 3.21 8.08 3.99
CA PHE A 115 3.94 7.11 4.81
C PHE A 115 3.16 6.70 6.07
N PRO A 116 2.67 7.62 6.93
CA PRO A 116 1.81 7.23 8.04
C PRO A 116 0.47 6.63 7.55
N MET A 117 -0.03 7.01 6.37
CA MET A 117 -1.25 6.45 5.81
C MET A 117 -1.16 4.95 5.52
N PHE A 118 0.01 4.40 5.17
CA PHE A 118 0.18 2.95 5.08
C PHE A 118 -0.22 2.23 6.38
N TYR A 119 0.12 2.79 7.54
CA TYR A 119 -0.25 2.18 8.83
C TYR A 119 -1.76 2.23 9.07
N VAL A 120 -2.43 3.30 8.64
CA VAL A 120 -3.89 3.41 8.67
C VAL A 120 -4.51 2.34 7.76
N PHE A 121 -4.02 2.18 6.54
CA PHE A 121 -4.50 1.15 5.60
C PHE A 121 -4.30 -0.26 6.17
N GLY A 122 -3.12 -0.53 6.73
CA GLY A 122 -2.81 -1.81 7.36
C GLY A 122 -3.73 -2.12 8.55
N PHE A 123 -4.04 -1.11 9.37
CA PHE A 123 -4.96 -1.25 10.50
C PHE A 123 -6.39 -1.56 10.05
N VAL A 124 -6.88 -0.87 9.02
CA VAL A 124 -8.20 -1.14 8.43
C VAL A 124 -8.24 -2.54 7.83
N ALA A 125 -7.23 -2.92 7.06
CA ALA A 125 -7.11 -4.26 6.48
C ALA A 125 -7.07 -5.37 7.54
N GLN A 126 -6.34 -5.16 8.64
CA GLN A 126 -6.30 -6.07 9.79
C GLN A 126 -7.67 -6.20 10.44
N SER A 127 -8.36 -5.08 10.65
CA SER A 127 -9.68 -5.04 11.27
C SER A 127 -10.71 -5.81 10.44
N LEU A 128 -10.68 -5.63 9.11
CA LEU A 128 -11.50 -6.41 8.18
C LEU A 128 -11.17 -7.90 8.23
N TYR A 129 -9.88 -8.25 8.19
CA TYR A 129 -9.42 -9.64 8.28
C TYR A 129 -9.91 -10.32 9.56
N ASN A 130 -9.67 -9.70 10.72
CA ASN A 130 -10.04 -10.27 12.02
C ASN A 130 -11.55 -10.46 12.15
N ARG A 131 -12.37 -9.52 11.65
CA ARG A 131 -13.83 -9.68 11.64
C ARG A 131 -14.28 -10.93 10.86
N VAL A 132 -13.68 -11.17 9.69
CA VAL A 132 -13.99 -12.37 8.89
C VAL A 132 -13.58 -13.65 9.64
N GLN A 133 -12.42 -13.66 10.30
CA GLN A 133 -11.96 -14.85 11.04
C GLN A 133 -12.87 -15.20 12.24
N VAL A 134 -13.43 -14.19 12.92
CA VAL A 134 -14.41 -14.42 13.99
C VAL A 134 -15.64 -15.13 13.46
N ILE A 135 -16.16 -14.73 12.29
CA ILE A 135 -17.33 -15.36 11.65
C ILE A 135 -17.01 -16.79 11.21
N VAL A 136 -15.84 -17.01 10.61
CA VAL A 136 -15.44 -18.36 10.16
C VAL A 136 -15.27 -19.31 11.35
N SER A 137 -14.67 -18.84 12.44
CA SER A 137 -14.48 -19.66 13.64
C SER A 137 -15.78 -19.97 14.38
N SER A 138 -16.77 -19.07 14.38
CA SER A 138 -18.09 -19.37 14.97
C SER A 138 -18.87 -20.41 14.16
N GLN A 139 -18.83 -20.32 12.83
CA GLN A 139 -19.47 -21.31 11.95
C GLN A 139 -18.82 -22.69 12.04
N ALA A 140 -17.48 -22.75 12.15
CA ALA A 140 -16.77 -24.01 12.29
C ALA A 140 -17.17 -24.76 13.57
N LYS A 141 -17.39 -24.04 14.68
CA LYS A 141 -17.85 -24.65 15.95
C LYS A 141 -19.27 -25.24 15.84
N GLN A 142 -20.17 -24.54 15.17
CA GLN A 142 -21.56 -25.01 14.97
C GLN A 142 -21.67 -26.28 14.14
N LEU A 143 -20.69 -26.58 13.28
CA LEU A 143 -20.67 -27.80 12.45
C LEU A 143 -20.06 -29.02 13.16
N THR A 144 -19.40 -28.80 14.30
CA THR A 144 -18.73 -29.85 15.08
C THR A 144 -19.52 -30.27 16.34
N GLU A 145 -20.60 -29.56 16.65
CA GLU A 145 -21.58 -29.87 17.72
C GLU A 145 -22.81 -30.57 17.12
#